data_AF-H6BDC3-F1
#
_entry.id   AF-H6BDC3-F1
#
_cell.length_a   1.000
_cell.length_b   1.000
_cell.length_c   1.000
_cell.angle_alpha   90.00
_cell.angle_beta   90.00
_cell.angle_gamma   90.00
#
_symmetry.space_group_name_H-M   'P 1'
#
loop_
_entity.id
_entity.type
_entity.pdbx_description
1 polymer ?
#
loop_
_entity_poly.entity_id
_entity_poly.type
_entity_poly.pdbx_seq_one_letter_code
_entity_poly.pdbx_strand_id
1 'polypeptide(L)'
;DSFAIILYMEDKYPQHPLLSQDLKKKALNLQIASIVCSSIQPLQSHAVIGSFLGTMDADESLQMVQQYIDKGFRAIEKLLVGCDSKYATGDEVQMGDVFIAPQIHAGVTRFQIDMSK
;
A
#
# COMPACT_ATOMS: atom_id res chain seq x y z
N ASP A 1 -9.64 -2.74 10.95
CA ASP A 1 -9.41 -1.49 10.20
C ASP A 1 -8.15 -0.75 10.62
N SER A 2 -6.99 -1.14 10.08
CA SER A 2 -5.71 -0.46 10.34
C SER A 2 -5.76 1.02 9.94
N PHE A 3 -6.43 1.35 8.84
CA PHE A 3 -6.63 2.73 8.38
C PHE A 3 -7.36 3.61 9.40
N ALA A 4 -8.49 3.14 9.93
CA ALA A 4 -9.23 3.87 10.97
C ALA A 4 -8.42 4.02 12.27
N ILE A 5 -7.66 3.00 12.66
CA ILE A 5 -6.79 3.06 13.84
C ILE A 5 -5.71 4.13 13.65
N ILE A 6 -5.07 4.19 12.47
CA ILE A 6 -4.04 5.19 12.19
C ILE A 6 -4.64 6.60 12.14
N LEU A 7 -5.84 6.78 11.58
CA LEU A 7 -6.53 8.08 11.65
C LEU A 7 -6.84 8.50 13.09
N TYR A 8 -7.27 7.56 13.93
CA TYR A 8 -7.45 7.84 15.36
C TYR A 8 -6.11 8.20 16.05
N MET A 9 -5.00 7.57 15.67
CA MET A 9 -3.67 7.95 16.18
C MET A 9 -3.28 9.35 15.74
N GLU A 10 -3.59 9.74 14.50
CA GLU A 10 -3.35 11.09 13.97
C GLU A 10 -4.09 12.16 14.79
N ASP A 11 -5.35 11.90 15.14
CA ASP A 11 -6.15 12.81 15.98
C ASP A 11 -5.67 12.83 17.44
N LYS A 12 -5.27 11.68 17.98
CA LYS A 12 -4.89 11.53 19.38
C LYS A 12 -3.48 12.03 19.70
N TYR A 13 -2.54 11.91 18.77
CA TYR A 13 -1.12 12.19 18.98
C TYR A 13 -0.58 13.20 17.94
N PRO A 14 -1.08 14.45 17.95
CA PRO A 14 -0.75 15.45 16.94
C PRO A 14 0.72 15.90 16.94
N GLN A 15 1.49 15.56 17.97
CA GLN A 15 2.92 15.89 18.06
C GLN A 15 3.82 15.03 17.14
N HIS A 16 3.28 13.95 16.57
CA HIS A 16 3.98 13.07 15.62
C HIS A 16 3.12 12.81 14.38
N PRO A 17 2.82 13.86 13.58
CA PRO A 17 1.85 13.75 12.49
C PRO A 17 2.38 12.88 11.35
N LEU A 18 1.56 11.93 10.90
CA LEU A 18 1.81 11.18 9.68
C LEU A 18 1.18 11.86 8.45
N LEU A 19 0.32 12.87 8.65
CA LEU A 19 -0.26 13.66 7.57
C LEU A 19 0.24 15.11 7.61
N SER A 20 0.66 15.61 6.45
CA SER A 20 1.02 17.01 6.27
C SER A 20 -0.16 17.95 6.58
N GLN A 21 0.12 19.18 7.03
CA GLN A 21 -0.88 20.26 7.08
C GLN A 21 -1.20 20.80 5.68
N ASP A 22 -0.32 20.60 4.70
CA ASP A 22 -0.63 20.85 3.29
C ASP A 22 -1.72 19.89 2.83
N LEU A 23 -2.87 20.43 2.42
CA LEU A 23 -4.05 19.65 2.06
C LEU A 23 -3.82 18.75 0.85
N LYS A 24 -3.00 19.15 -0.12
CA LYS A 24 -2.71 18.34 -1.31
C LYS A 24 -1.85 17.13 -0.92
N LYS A 25 -0.81 17.36 -0.13
CA LYS A 25 0.07 16.30 0.37
C LYS A 25 -0.65 15.36 1.33
N LYS A 26 -1.54 15.89 2.18
CA LYS A 26 -2.46 15.09 3.01
C LYS A 26 -3.35 14.19 2.15
N ALA A 27 -4.02 14.75 1.15
CA ALA A 27 -4.88 13.99 0.25
C ALA A 27 -4.12 12.90 -0.51
N LEU A 28 -2.91 13.22 -0.99
CA LEU A 28 -2.02 12.26 -1.66
C LEU A 28 -1.67 11.06 -0.75
N ASN A 29 -1.27 11.31 0.50
CA ASN A 29 -0.94 10.25 1.45
C ASN A 29 -2.15 9.38 1.81
N LEU A 30 -3.33 9.99 2.00
CA LEU A 30 -4.57 9.27 2.22
C LEU A 30 -4.94 8.40 1.01
N GLN A 31 -4.75 8.91 -0.20
CA GLN A 31 -5.00 8.17 -1.43
C GLN A 31 -4.06 6.96 -1.56
N ILE A 32 -2.76 7.15 -1.32
CA ILE A 32 -1.76 6.07 -1.35
C ILE A 32 -2.11 4.98 -0.33
N ALA A 33 -2.36 5.36 0.93
CA ALA A 33 -2.72 4.42 1.98
C ALA A 33 -4.03 3.68 1.65
N SER A 34 -5.01 4.38 1.09
CA SER A 34 -6.28 3.79 0.64
C SER A 34 -6.09 2.77 -0.49
N ILE A 35 -5.23 3.05 -1.48
CA ILE A 35 -4.91 2.10 -2.55
C ILE A 35 -4.37 0.80 -1.96
N VAL A 36 -3.40 0.89 -1.03
CA VAL A 36 -2.85 -0.29 -0.37
C VAL A 36 -3.92 -1.07 0.40
N CYS A 37 -4.66 -0.40 1.28
CA CYS A 37 -5.58 -1.08 2.19
C CYS A 37 -6.89 -1.55 1.55
N SER A 38 -7.30 -0.94 0.44
CA SER A 38 -8.60 -1.22 -0.19
C SER A 38 -8.48 -1.91 -1.54
N SER A 39 -7.42 -1.63 -2.30
CA SER A 39 -7.26 -2.10 -3.68
C SER A 39 -6.13 -3.11 -3.88
N ILE A 40 -5.21 -3.26 -2.92
CA ILE A 40 -4.16 -4.27 -2.98
C ILE A 40 -4.44 -5.39 -1.97
N GLN A 41 -4.36 -5.08 -0.67
CA GLN A 41 -4.37 -6.10 0.38
C GLN A 41 -5.64 -6.98 0.38
N PRO A 42 -6.87 -6.45 0.21
CA PRO A 42 -8.07 -7.29 0.20
C PRO A 42 -8.14 -8.22 -1.02
N LEU A 43 -7.77 -7.71 -2.20
CA LEU A 43 -7.81 -8.49 -3.45
C LEU A 43 -6.72 -9.58 -3.46
N GLN A 44 -5.52 -9.25 -2.97
CA GLN A 44 -4.48 -10.23 -2.68
C GLN A 44 -5.00 -11.33 -1.73
N SER A 45 -5.66 -10.94 -0.63
CA SER A 45 -6.17 -11.90 0.35
C SER A 45 -7.24 -12.81 -0.22
N HIS A 46 -8.12 -12.31 -1.09
CA HIS A 46 -9.10 -13.11 -1.81
C HIS A 46 -8.45 -14.24 -2.61
N ALA A 47 -7.42 -13.93 -3.41
CA ALA A 47 -6.72 -14.94 -4.21
C ALA A 47 -6.03 -15.99 -3.32
N VAL A 48 -5.41 -15.57 -2.21
CA VAL A 48 -4.79 -16.49 -1.23
C VAL A 48 -5.84 -17.43 -0.60
N ILE A 49 -7.01 -16.90 -0.23
CA ILE A 49 -8.11 -17.71 0.31
C ILE A 49 -8.63 -18.70 -0.74
N GLY A 50 -8.72 -18.28 -2.01
CA GLY A 50 -9.15 -19.16 -3.10
C GLY A 50 -8.24 -20.38 -3.27
N SER A 51 -6.92 -20.19 -3.17
CA SER A 51 -5.96 -21.31 -3.18
C SER A 51 -6.14 -22.21 -1.95
N PHE A 52 -6.27 -21.62 -0.76
CA PHE A 52 -6.46 -22.38 0.48
C PHE A 52 -7.74 -23.23 0.48
N LEU A 53 -8.83 -22.72 -0.10
CA LEU A 53 -10.11 -23.43 -0.21
C LEU A 53 -10.17 -24.42 -1.39
N GLY A 54 -9.13 -24.47 -2.24
CA GLY A 54 -9.09 -25.31 -3.44
C GLY A 54 -10.02 -24.85 -4.55
N THR A 55 -10.50 -23.60 -4.51
CA THR A 55 -11.31 -23.01 -5.59
C THR A 55 -10.46 -22.39 -6.70
N MET A 56 -9.16 -22.25 -6.47
CA MET A 56 -8.16 -21.78 -7.43
C MET A 56 -6.90 -22.63 -7.30
N ASP A 57 -6.21 -22.84 -8.41
CA ASP A 57 -4.88 -23.46 -8.38
C ASP A 57 -3.85 -22.52 -7.72
N ALA A 58 -2.75 -23.08 -7.19
CA ALA A 58 -1.70 -22.30 -6.54
C ALA A 58 -1.03 -21.29 -7.48
N ASP A 59 -0.77 -21.69 -8.74
CA ASP A 59 -0.14 -20.82 -9.73
C ASP A 59 -1.10 -19.73 -10.19
N GLU A 60 -2.38 -20.08 -10.37
CA GLU A 60 -3.44 -19.13 -10.71
C GLU A 60 -3.62 -18.07 -9.61
N SER A 61 -3.67 -18.52 -8.35
CA SER A 61 -3.75 -17.65 -7.18
C SER A 61 -2.54 -16.70 -7.10
N LEU A 62 -1.32 -17.22 -7.27
CA LEU A 62 -0.11 -16.41 -7.26
C LEU A 62 -0.12 -15.37 -8.39
N GLN A 63 -0.49 -15.77 -9.61
CA GLN A 63 -0.57 -14.85 -10.74
C GLN A 63 -1.58 -13.73 -10.48
N MET A 64 -2.75 -14.06 -9.91
CA MET A 64 -3.78 -13.08 -9.57
C MET A 64 -3.31 -12.11 -8.47
N VAL A 65 -2.65 -12.62 -7.42
CA VAL A 65 -2.02 -11.77 -6.40
C VAL A 65 -1.03 -10.80 -7.06
N GLN A 66 -0.14 -11.32 -7.91
CA GLN A 66 0.87 -10.51 -8.56
C GLN A 66 0.27 -9.41 -9.44
N GLN A 67 -0.80 -9.71 -10.17
CA GLN A 67 -1.54 -8.73 -10.96
C GLN A 67 -2.15 -7.61 -10.11
N TYR A 68 -2.75 -7.93 -8.96
CA TYR A 68 -3.32 -6.90 -8.08
C TYR A 68 -2.26 -6.02 -7.44
N ILE A 69 -1.14 -6.62 -7.01
CA ILE A 69 -0.01 -5.86 -6.46
C ILE A 69 0.60 -4.95 -7.53
N ASP A 70 0.93 -5.47 -8.72
CA ASP A 70 1.51 -4.70 -9.83
C ASP A 70 0.59 -3.54 -10.25
N LYS A 71 -0.72 -3.80 -10.40
CA LYS A 71 -1.69 -2.75 -10.73
C LYS A 71 -1.74 -1.65 -9.66
N GLY A 72 -1.70 -2.02 -8.38
CA GLY A 72 -1.71 -1.09 -7.27
C GLY A 72 -0.44 -0.25 -7.16
N PHE A 73 0.74 -0.88 -7.28
CA PHE A 73 2.02 -0.18 -7.28
C PHE A 73 2.17 0.76 -8.46
N ARG A 74 1.77 0.37 -9.68
CA ARG A 74 1.74 1.29 -10.83
C ARG A 74 0.85 2.51 -10.60
N ALA A 75 -0.28 2.34 -9.88
CA ALA A 75 -1.13 3.48 -9.54
C ALA A 75 -0.43 4.41 -8.54
N ILE A 76 0.25 3.86 -7.53
CA ILE A 76 1.02 4.63 -6.55
C ILE A 76 2.21 5.33 -7.21
N GLU A 77 3.00 4.64 -8.03
CA GLU A 77 4.14 5.22 -8.77
C GLU A 77 3.72 6.42 -9.62
N LYS A 78 2.57 6.33 -10.30
CA LYS A 78 2.00 7.47 -11.05
C LYS A 78 1.67 8.66 -10.16
N LEU A 79 1.19 8.42 -8.95
CA LEU A 79 0.90 9.48 -7.98
C LEU A 79 2.19 10.10 -7.40
N LEU A 80 3.29 9.35 -7.42
CA LEU A 80 4.61 9.79 -6.95
C LEU A 80 5.48 10.43 -8.03
N VAL A 81 4.98 10.56 -9.27
CA VAL A 81 5.73 11.26 -10.33
C VAL A 81 6.04 12.69 -9.91
N GLY A 82 7.33 13.04 -9.90
CA GLY A 82 7.82 14.35 -9.45
C GLY A 82 8.05 14.47 -7.96
N CYS A 83 7.79 13.42 -7.16
CA CYS A 83 8.26 13.31 -5.79
C CYS A 83 9.69 12.76 -5.78
N ASP A 84 10.68 13.66 -5.78
CA ASP A 84 12.10 13.32 -5.74
C ASP A 84 12.63 13.55 -4.31
N SER A 85 12.15 12.71 -3.38
CA SER A 85 12.36 12.87 -1.94
C SER A 85 12.77 11.56 -1.26
N LYS A 86 13.25 11.65 -0.01
CA LYS A 86 13.74 10.48 0.73
C LYS A 86 12.67 9.41 0.99
N TYR A 87 11.45 9.82 1.30
CA TYR A 87 10.27 8.97 1.48
C TYR A 87 9.23 9.28 0.40
N ALA A 88 8.12 8.54 0.36
CA ALA A 88 7.17 8.57 -0.74
C ALA A 88 6.72 9.98 -1.13
N THR A 89 6.48 10.87 -0.16
CA THR A 89 5.96 12.22 -0.44
C THR A 89 6.77 13.36 0.18
N GLY A 90 7.95 13.07 0.77
CA GLY A 90 8.84 14.08 1.34
C GLY A 90 10.00 13.50 2.14
N ASP A 91 10.62 14.32 2.99
CA ASP A 91 11.82 13.93 3.76
C ASP A 91 11.53 13.38 5.16
N GLU A 92 10.24 13.28 5.52
CA GLU A 92 9.76 12.63 6.73
C GLU A 92 8.80 11.49 6.37
N VAL A 93 8.76 10.47 7.24
CA VAL A 93 7.82 9.34 7.11
C VAL A 93 6.39 9.85 7.23
N GLN A 94 5.55 9.53 6.25
CA GLN A 94 4.14 9.90 6.23
C GLN A 94 3.25 8.67 6.15
N MET A 95 1.93 8.88 6.25
CA MET A 95 0.96 7.79 6.25
C MET A 95 1.10 6.89 5.02
N GLY A 96 1.41 7.43 3.84
CA GLY A 96 1.64 6.62 2.64
C GLY A 96 2.75 5.58 2.86
N ASP A 97 3.87 5.99 3.46
CA ASP A 97 5.02 5.11 3.73
C ASP A 97 4.65 3.97 4.69
N VAL A 98 3.86 4.27 5.72
CA VAL A 98 3.41 3.28 6.73
C VAL A 98 2.61 2.14 6.11
N PHE A 99 1.87 2.42 5.03
CA PHE A 99 1.13 1.40 4.28
C PHE A 99 1.96 0.76 3.17
N ILE A 100 2.80 1.53 2.47
CA ILE A 100 3.66 1.01 1.39
C ILE A 100 4.68 0.01 1.94
N ALA A 101 5.39 0.34 3.03
CA ALA A 101 6.49 -0.47 3.55
C ALA A 101 6.12 -1.95 3.81
N PRO A 102 5.05 -2.28 4.55
CA PRO A 102 4.65 -3.68 4.73
C PRO A 102 4.18 -4.33 3.42
N GLN A 103 3.57 -3.57 2.51
CA GLN A 103 3.11 -4.10 1.23
C GLN A 103 4.28 -4.46 0.29
N ILE A 104 5.35 -3.64 0.25
CA ILE A 104 6.59 -3.97 -0.46
C ILE A 104 7.21 -5.22 0.14
N HIS A 105 7.33 -5.27 1.47
CA HIS A 105 7.90 -6.44 2.14
C HIS A 105 7.14 -7.72 1.77
N ALA A 106 5.80 -7.71 1.85
CA ALA A 106 4.98 -8.85 1.46
C ALA A 106 5.12 -9.20 -0.03
N GLY A 107 5.13 -8.19 -0.91
CA GLY A 107 5.32 -8.36 -2.35
C GLY A 107 6.60 -9.13 -2.68
N VAL A 108 7.73 -8.75 -2.06
CA VAL A 108 9.03 -9.39 -2.29
C VAL A 108 9.13 -10.75 -1.60
N THR A 109 8.85 -10.82 -0.31
CA THR A 109 9.15 -12.03 0.49
C THR A 109 8.12 -13.15 0.34
N ARG A 110 6.87 -12.81 -0.04
CA ARG A 110 5.77 -13.79 -0.10
C ARG A 110 5.27 -14.04 -1.53
N PHE A 111 5.26 -13.01 -2.37
CA PHE A 111 4.61 -13.07 -3.69
C PHE A 111 5.57 -12.90 -4.87
N GLN A 112 6.88 -12.85 -4.60
CA GLN A 112 7.94 -12.84 -5.62
C GLN A 112 7.75 -11.73 -6.66
N ILE A 113 7.29 -10.55 -6.21
CA ILE A 113 7.16 -9.37 -7.07
C ILE A 113 8.55 -8.87 -7.44
N ASP A 114 8.74 -8.65 -8.74
CA ASP A 114 9.91 -7.96 -9.27
C ASP A 114 9.71 -6.44 -9.13
N MET A 115 10.45 -5.85 -8.20
CA MET A 115 10.41 -4.42 -7.89
C MET A 115 11.33 -3.58 -8.79
N SER A 116 11.99 -4.19 -9.79
CA SER A 116 12.85 -3.48 -10.75
C SER A 116 12.11 -2.97 -11.99
N LYS A 117 10.82 -3.29 -12.10
CA LYS A 117 9.95 -2.95 -13.22
C LYS A 117 9.45 -1.51 -13.19
#